data_AF-A0A5E4JK20-F1
#
_entry.id   AF-A0A5E4JK20-F1
#
_cell.length_a   1.000
_cell.length_b   1.000
_cell.length_c   1.000
_cell.angle_alpha   90.00
_cell.angle_beta   90.00
_cell.angle_gamma   90.00
#
_symmetry.space_group_name_H-M   'P 1'
#
loop_
_entity.id
_entity.type
_entity.pdbx_description
1 polymer ?
#
loop_
_entity_poly.entity_id
_entity_poly.type
_entity_poly.pdbx_seq_one_letter_code
_entity_poly.pdbx_strand_id
1 'polypeptide(L)'
;MNLAFRRDIIPAFYQFPMDDNPYGIGRYDDIWSGLVAKKCIDHIRGRIVNGFPLCEHNKWPRSTFGDLLLEAPGYESNEEFSRDLDDIEVSGSGFGDLARRIADELSFRGSTEFIRYCGRHLGRWVDACEELGAVRLDATNT
;
A
#
# COMPACT_ATOMS: atom_id res chain seq x y z
N MET A 1 9.72 -1.11 10.93
CA MET A 1 8.91 -2.33 10.67
C MET A 1 9.86 -3.49 10.43
N ASN A 2 9.63 -4.68 10.99
CA ASN A 2 10.50 -5.85 10.83
C ASN A 2 9.82 -6.87 9.92
N LEU A 3 10.06 -6.79 8.62
CA LEU A 3 9.48 -7.69 7.64
C LEU A 3 10.53 -8.11 6.60
N ALA A 4 10.33 -9.29 6.04
CA ALA A 4 11.08 -9.79 4.91
C ALA A 4 10.10 -10.33 3.89
N PHE A 5 10.32 -10.02 2.62
CA PHE A 5 9.50 -10.52 1.53
C PHE A 5 10.34 -10.82 0.30
N ARG A 6 9.76 -11.61 -0.61
CA ARG A 6 10.29 -11.78 -1.96
C ARG A 6 10.04 -10.51 -2.76
N ARG A 7 10.95 -10.21 -3.70
CA ARG A 7 10.90 -9.01 -4.54
C ARG A 7 9.59 -8.86 -5.32
N ASP A 8 8.94 -9.96 -5.67
CA ASP A 8 7.71 -9.98 -6.45
C ASP A 8 6.55 -9.22 -5.78
N ILE A 9 6.51 -9.11 -4.44
CA ILE A 9 5.44 -8.37 -3.73
C ILE A 9 5.50 -6.85 -3.93
N ILE A 10 6.67 -6.30 -4.30
CA ILE A 10 6.97 -4.85 -4.23
C ILE A 10 5.86 -3.98 -4.88
N PRO A 11 5.29 -4.31 -6.05
CA PRO A 11 4.22 -3.49 -6.64
C PRO A 11 2.97 -3.36 -5.76
N ALA A 12 2.64 -4.38 -4.97
CA ALA A 12 1.51 -4.39 -4.04
C ALA A 12 1.86 -3.89 -2.64
N PHE A 13 3.15 -3.66 -2.35
CA PHE A 13 3.65 -3.17 -1.07
C PHE A 13 4.09 -1.71 -1.21
N TYR A 14 3.10 -0.82 -1.31
CA TYR A 14 3.32 0.62 -1.45
C TYR A 14 3.01 1.35 -0.15
N GLN A 15 3.92 2.20 0.30
CA GLN A 15 3.66 3.10 1.42
C GLN A 15 2.92 4.33 0.88
N PHE A 16 1.62 4.43 1.17
CA PHE A 16 0.78 5.51 0.65
C PHE A 16 1.23 6.90 1.15
N PRO A 17 0.81 7.99 0.48
CA PRO A 17 1.14 9.34 0.92
C PRO A 17 0.80 9.57 2.40
N MET A 18 1.79 10.02 3.17
CA MET A 18 1.71 10.28 4.61
C MET A 18 2.23 11.68 4.91
N ASP A 19 1.55 12.39 5.81
CA ASP A 19 1.91 13.71 6.38
C ASP A 19 2.01 14.85 5.37
N ASP A 20 2.88 14.75 4.37
CA ASP A 20 3.03 15.70 3.25
C ASP A 20 2.07 15.33 2.10
N ASN A 21 0.79 15.66 2.30
CA ASN A 21 -0.21 15.58 1.25
C ASN A 21 -1.25 16.72 1.37
N PRO A 22 -2.00 17.03 0.30
CA PRO A 22 -2.94 18.15 0.28
C PRO A 22 -4.09 18.07 1.29
N TYR A 23 -4.30 16.91 1.92
CA TYR A 23 -5.41 16.62 2.81
C TYR A 23 -5.00 16.65 4.29
N GLY A 24 -3.71 16.77 4.60
CA GLY A 24 -3.20 16.77 5.97
C GLY A 24 -3.45 15.45 6.72
N ILE A 25 -3.62 14.34 5.98
CA ILE A 25 -3.87 13.02 6.55
C ILE A 25 -2.53 12.31 6.76
N GLY A 26 -2.26 11.88 7.98
CA GLY A 26 -1.07 11.09 8.31
C GLY A 26 -1.43 9.70 8.81
N ARG A 27 -0.42 8.83 8.87
CA ARG A 27 -0.39 7.63 9.72
C ARG A 27 -1.29 6.44 9.35
N TYR A 28 -1.77 6.36 8.10
CA TYR A 28 -2.54 5.22 7.58
C TYR A 28 -1.82 4.42 6.49
N ASP A 29 -0.65 4.89 6.08
CA ASP A 29 0.08 4.41 4.92
C ASP A 29 0.53 2.95 5.04
N ASP A 30 1.07 2.52 6.19
CA ASP A 30 1.43 1.12 6.42
C ASP A 30 0.21 0.20 6.61
N ILE A 31 -0.85 0.71 7.22
CA ILE A 31 -2.13 -0.01 7.37
C ILE A 31 -2.68 -0.33 5.99
N TRP A 32 -2.82 0.68 5.13
CA TRP A 32 -3.40 0.52 3.80
C TRP A 32 -2.47 -0.26 2.87
N SER A 33 -1.14 -0.09 3.01
CA SER A 33 -0.15 -0.95 2.34
C SER A 33 -0.37 -2.42 2.67
N GLY A 34 -0.51 -2.73 3.97
CA GLY A 34 -0.75 -4.09 4.46
C GLY A 34 -2.05 -4.69 3.94
N LEU A 35 -3.13 -3.90 3.87
CA LEU A 35 -4.42 -4.34 3.35
C LEU A 35 -4.35 -4.68 1.86
N VAL A 36 -3.75 -3.81 1.04
CA VAL A 36 -3.56 -4.06 -0.41
C VAL A 36 -2.70 -5.30 -0.62
N ALA A 37 -1.55 -5.38 0.06
CA ALA A 37 -0.67 -6.54 -0.02
C ALA A 37 -1.39 -7.83 0.39
N LYS A 38 -2.18 -7.80 1.46
CA LYS A 38 -2.96 -8.96 1.94
C LYS A 38 -3.95 -9.44 0.88
N LYS A 39 -4.72 -8.53 0.27
CA LYS A 39 -5.70 -8.88 -0.77
C LYS A 39 -5.01 -9.55 -1.97
N CYS A 40 -3.87 -9.03 -2.40
CA CYS A 40 -3.09 -9.63 -3.49
C CYS A 40 -2.52 -11.00 -3.11
N ILE A 41 -1.94 -11.14 -1.91
CA ILE A 41 -1.39 -12.40 -1.39
C ILE A 41 -2.48 -13.47 -1.36
N ASP A 42 -3.67 -13.14 -0.87
CA ASP A 42 -4.78 -14.09 -0.79
C ASP A 42 -5.23 -14.56 -2.17
N HIS A 43 -5.33 -13.62 -3.13
CA HIS A 43 -5.72 -13.95 -4.49
C HIS A 43 -4.79 -14.97 -5.14
N ILE A 44 -3.47 -14.77 -5.01
CA ILE A 44 -2.47 -15.71 -5.56
C ILE A 44 -2.22 -16.93 -4.66
N ARG A 45 -2.97 -17.07 -3.56
CA ARG A 45 -2.79 -18.13 -2.54
C ARG A 45 -1.37 -18.16 -1.96
N GLY A 46 -0.80 -16.98 -1.77
CA GLY A 46 0.49 -16.79 -1.11
C GLY A 46 0.45 -17.11 0.38
N ARG A 47 1.60 -16.98 1.05
CA ARG A 47 1.74 -17.28 2.48
C ARG A 47 2.36 -16.10 3.22
N ILE A 48 1.77 -15.78 4.36
CA ILE A 48 2.32 -14.86 5.36
C ILE A 48 2.71 -15.70 6.57
N VAL A 49 3.93 -15.52 7.07
CA VAL A 49 4.40 -16.15 8.29
C VAL A 49 4.70 -15.05 9.30
N ASN A 50 4.14 -15.19 10.51
CA ASN A 50 4.46 -14.35 11.64
C ASN A 50 5.23 -15.16 12.70
N GLY A 51 5.91 -14.47 13.61
CA GLY A 51 6.70 -15.09 14.65
C GLY A 51 6.91 -14.15 15.83
N PHE A 52 7.71 -14.59 16.79
CA PHE A 52 8.05 -13.78 17.95
C PHE A 52 8.98 -12.62 17.56
N PRO A 53 8.89 -11.47 18.24
CA PRO A 53 9.77 -10.34 17.97
C PRO A 53 11.22 -10.71 18.26
N LEU A 54 12.11 -10.43 17.31
CA LEU A 54 13.56 -10.65 17.45
C LEU A 54 14.31 -9.43 17.97
N CYS A 55 13.69 -8.26 17.95
CA CYS A 55 14.27 -7.01 18.44
C CYS A 55 13.23 -6.15 19.17
N GLU A 56 13.73 -5.33 20.09
CA GLU A 56 12.95 -4.33 20.79
C GLU A 56 12.76 -3.12 19.89
N HIS A 57 11.53 -2.89 19.44
CA HIS A 57 11.18 -1.74 18.60
C HIS A 57 10.59 -0.64 19.47
N ASN A 58 11.44 0.30 19.90
CA ASN A 58 11.03 1.43 20.71
C ASN A 58 10.44 2.55 19.85
N LYS A 59 9.27 3.06 20.24
CA LYS A 59 8.64 4.21 19.59
C LYS A 59 9.57 5.43 19.74
N TRP A 60 9.85 6.11 18.64
CA TRP A 60 10.57 7.38 18.68
C TRP A 60 9.83 8.39 19.58
N PRO A 61 10.51 9.07 20.53
CA PRO A 61 9.86 10.02 21.44
C PRO A 61 9.18 11.16 20.69
N ARG A 62 7.85 11.22 20.78
CA ARG A 62 7.01 12.28 20.18
C ARG A 62 5.65 12.33 20.87
N SER A 63 4.92 13.43 20.66
CA SER A 63 3.62 13.69 21.30
C SER A 63 2.53 12.74 20.78
N THR A 64 1.92 11.96 21.68
CA THR A 64 0.72 11.16 21.36
C THR A 64 -0.42 12.04 20.84
N PHE A 65 -0.61 13.24 21.37
CA PHE A 65 -1.63 14.16 20.88
C PHE A 65 -1.31 14.73 19.51
N GLY A 66 -0.02 14.90 19.18
CA GLY A 66 0.40 15.26 17.82
C GLY A 66 0.04 14.18 16.81
N ASP A 67 0.27 12.92 17.18
CA ASP A 67 -0.07 11.77 16.34
C ASP A 67 -1.59 11.71 16.08
N LEU A 68 -2.40 11.88 17.12
CA LEU A 68 -3.86 11.90 17.01
C LEU A 68 -4.38 13.02 16.10
N LEU A 69 -3.74 14.20 16.12
CA LEU A 69 -4.12 15.32 15.25
C LEU A 69 -3.83 15.02 13.77
N LEU A 70 -2.77 14.24 13.47
CA LEU A 70 -2.45 13.80 12.11
C LEU A 70 -3.38 12.66 11.64
N GLU A 71 -3.83 11.82 12.56
CA GLU A 71 -4.76 10.70 12.28
C GLU A 71 -6.20 11.17 12.08
N ALA A 72 -6.64 12.17 12.84
CA ALA A 72 -8.05 12.58 12.91
C ALA A 72 -8.70 12.92 11.55
N PRO A 73 -8.03 13.64 10.62
CA PRO A 73 -8.61 13.94 9.31
C PRO A 73 -8.85 12.68 8.45
N GLY A 74 -8.17 11.56 8.76
CA GLY A 74 -8.24 10.33 7.97
C GLY A 74 -9.28 9.31 8.43
N TYR A 75 -10.01 9.53 9.54
CA TYR A 75 -10.91 8.51 10.10
C TYR A 75 -12.00 8.06 9.12
N GLU A 76 -12.66 9.00 8.46
CA GLU A 76 -13.67 8.67 7.44
C GLU A 76 -13.05 7.84 6.31
N SER A 77 -11.91 8.28 5.78
CA SER A 77 -11.22 7.55 4.70
C SER A 77 -10.75 6.17 5.15
N ASN A 78 -10.36 5.99 6.40
CA ASN A 78 -9.95 4.69 6.92
C ASN A 78 -11.11 3.68 6.99
N GLU A 79 -12.29 4.14 7.40
CA GLU A 79 -13.51 3.31 7.40
C GLU A 79 -13.90 2.90 5.97
N GLU A 80 -13.86 3.84 5.02
CA GLU A 80 -14.24 3.55 3.63
C GLU A 80 -13.19 2.76 2.85
N PHE A 81 -11.89 2.98 3.10
CA PHE A 81 -10.83 2.32 2.33
C PHE A 81 -10.94 0.80 2.38
N SER A 82 -11.26 0.24 3.55
CA SER A 82 -11.40 -1.21 3.70
C SER A 82 -12.57 -1.77 2.89
N ARG A 83 -13.69 -1.05 2.83
CA ARG A 83 -14.89 -1.41 2.04
C ARG A 83 -14.62 -1.28 0.55
N ASP A 84 -14.07 -0.14 0.13
CA ASP A 84 -13.67 0.09 -1.26
C ASP A 84 -12.75 -1.02 -1.74
N LEU A 85 -11.75 -1.39 -0.93
CA LEU A 85 -10.80 -2.44 -1.26
C LEU A 85 -11.47 -3.82 -1.31
N ASP A 86 -12.37 -4.16 -0.39
CA ASP A 86 -13.08 -5.45 -0.38
C ASP A 86 -13.93 -5.62 -1.65
N ASP A 87 -14.64 -4.56 -2.05
CA ASP A 87 -15.48 -4.50 -3.26
C ASP A 87 -14.70 -4.55 -4.58
N ILE A 88 -13.37 -4.45 -4.56
CA ILE A 88 -12.56 -4.60 -5.78
C ILE A 88 -12.43 -6.08 -6.13
N GLU A 89 -13.04 -6.48 -7.23
CA GLU A 89 -12.72 -7.74 -7.89
C GLU A 89 -11.35 -7.62 -8.60
N VAL A 90 -10.41 -8.43 -8.12
CA VAL A 90 -9.07 -8.55 -8.70
C VAL A 90 -8.96 -9.81 -9.53
N SER A 91 -8.25 -9.71 -10.64
CA SER A 91 -7.89 -10.84 -11.51
C SER A 91 -6.47 -10.64 -12.03
N GLY A 92 -5.70 -11.72 -12.12
CA GLY A 92 -4.30 -11.67 -12.51
C GLY A 92 -3.47 -12.72 -11.78
N SER A 93 -2.23 -12.92 -12.22
CA SER A 93 -1.33 -13.93 -11.63
C SER A 93 -0.14 -13.31 -10.90
N GLY A 94 0.14 -12.02 -11.12
CA GLY A 94 1.25 -11.30 -10.49
C GLY A 94 0.79 -10.14 -9.61
N PHE A 95 1.63 -9.79 -8.62
CA PHE A 95 1.39 -8.64 -7.75
C PHE A 95 1.30 -7.31 -8.51
N GLY A 96 2.03 -7.16 -9.63
CA GLY A 96 1.94 -5.98 -10.50
C GLY A 96 0.53 -5.78 -11.07
N ASP A 97 0.00 -6.82 -11.73
CA ASP A 97 -1.34 -6.80 -12.32
C ASP A 97 -2.42 -6.50 -11.28
N LEU A 98 -2.32 -7.16 -10.12
CA LEU A 98 -3.29 -7.01 -9.03
C LEU A 98 -3.22 -5.60 -8.41
N ALA A 99 -2.01 -5.08 -8.18
CA ALA A 99 -1.80 -3.73 -7.65
C ALA A 99 -2.28 -2.66 -8.64
N ARG A 100 -2.02 -2.84 -9.95
CA ARG A 100 -2.55 -1.97 -11.01
C ARG A 100 -4.07 -1.92 -10.96
N ARG A 101 -4.71 -3.10 -10.93
CA ARG A 101 -6.17 -3.20 -10.88
C ARG A 101 -6.74 -2.46 -9.68
N ILE A 102 -6.14 -2.63 -8.50
CA ILE A 102 -6.54 -1.92 -7.27
C ILE A 102 -6.33 -0.41 -7.43
N ALA A 103 -5.19 0.02 -7.97
CA ALA A 103 -4.87 1.43 -8.18
C ALA A 103 -5.91 2.12 -9.07
N ASP A 104 -6.27 1.49 -10.19
CA ASP A 104 -7.22 2.04 -11.16
C ASP A 104 -8.62 2.17 -10.54
N GLU A 105 -9.08 1.13 -9.83
CA GLU A 105 -10.38 1.13 -9.17
C GLU A 105 -10.45 2.17 -8.04
N LEU A 106 -9.45 2.25 -7.16
CA LEU A 106 -9.41 3.26 -6.11
C LEU A 106 -9.35 4.67 -6.71
N SER A 107 -8.57 4.89 -7.77
CA SER A 107 -8.49 6.18 -8.48
C SER A 107 -9.83 6.60 -9.07
N PHE A 108 -10.55 5.64 -9.66
CA PHE A 108 -11.78 5.88 -10.39
C PHE A 108 -12.98 6.06 -9.46
N ARG A 109 -13.13 5.20 -8.45
CA ARG A 109 -14.34 5.10 -7.63
C ARG A 109 -14.14 5.17 -6.12
N GLY A 110 -12.92 5.47 -5.64
CA GLY A 110 -12.66 5.62 -4.20
C GLY A 110 -13.65 6.57 -3.52
N SER A 111 -14.17 6.16 -2.38
CA SER A 111 -15.29 6.81 -1.70
C SER A 111 -14.95 8.23 -1.23
N THR A 112 -13.69 8.49 -0.87
CA THR A 112 -13.19 9.84 -0.55
C THR A 112 -12.17 10.32 -1.59
N GLU A 113 -11.99 11.64 -1.71
CA GLU A 113 -10.95 12.19 -2.58
C GLU A 113 -9.53 11.77 -2.16
N PHE A 114 -9.28 11.55 -0.87
CA PHE A 114 -8.00 11.05 -0.41
C PHE A 114 -7.75 9.60 -0.85
N ILE A 115 -8.79 8.76 -0.88
CA ILE A 115 -8.68 7.39 -1.42
C ILE A 115 -8.37 7.44 -2.92
N ARG A 116 -9.05 8.29 -3.70
CA ARG A 116 -8.75 8.47 -5.12
C ARG A 116 -7.33 8.99 -5.35
N TYR A 117 -6.87 9.91 -4.51
CA TYR A 117 -5.49 10.39 -4.51
C TYR A 117 -4.50 9.25 -4.24
N CYS A 118 -4.74 8.44 -3.23
CA CYS A 118 -3.94 7.26 -2.93
C CYS A 118 -3.92 6.25 -4.09
N GLY A 119 -5.05 5.99 -4.73
CA GLY A 119 -5.13 5.16 -5.93
C GLY A 119 -4.20 5.64 -7.06
N ARG A 120 -4.19 6.96 -7.34
CA ARG A 120 -3.32 7.54 -8.38
C ARG A 120 -1.84 7.38 -8.02
N HIS A 121 -1.51 7.51 -6.74
CA HIS A 121 -0.14 7.33 -6.25
C HIS A 121 0.30 5.86 -6.29
N LEU A 122 -0.58 4.92 -5.98
CA LEU A 122 -0.31 3.49 -6.17
C LEU A 122 -0.07 3.18 -7.66
N GLY A 123 -0.86 3.76 -8.57
CA GLY A 123 -0.65 3.60 -10.02
C GLY A 123 0.74 4.03 -10.46
N ARG A 124 1.19 5.22 -10.02
CA ARG A 124 2.56 5.71 -10.29
C ARG A 124 3.64 4.81 -9.70
N TRP A 125 3.39 4.23 -8.53
CA TRP A 125 4.31 3.26 -7.94
C TRP A 125 4.44 1.99 -8.78
N VAL A 126 3.32 1.47 -9.27
CA VAL A 126 3.32 0.32 -10.17
C VAL A 126 4.04 0.64 -11.48
N ASP A 127 3.82 1.83 -12.06
CA ASP A 127 4.56 2.31 -13.25
C ASP A 127 6.09 2.28 -12.99
N ALA A 128 6.53 2.84 -11.86
CA ALA A 128 7.95 2.86 -11.50
C ALA A 128 8.53 1.44 -11.30
N CYS A 129 7.75 0.52 -10.73
CA CYS A 129 8.16 -0.87 -10.56
C CYS A 129 8.33 -1.60 -11.90
N GLU A 130 7.41 -1.35 -12.85
CA GLU A 130 7.46 -1.91 -14.21
C GLU A 130 8.68 -1.38 -14.98
N GLU A 131 8.92 -0.06 -14.94
CA GLU A 131 10.08 0.58 -15.56
C GLU A 131 11.40 0.00 -15.03
N LEU A 132 11.55 -0.10 -13.69
CA LEU A 132 12.74 -0.68 -13.06
C LEU A 132 12.87 -2.19 -13.31
N GLY A 133 11.75 -2.88 -13.54
CA GLY A 133 11.70 -4.27 -13.95
C GLY A 133 12.27 -4.46 -15.36
N ALA A 134 11.81 -3.66 -16.31
CA ALA A 134 12.22 -3.68 -17.71
C ALA A 134 13.73 -3.38 -17.86
N VAL A 135 14.24 -2.33 -17.22
CA VAL A 135 15.66 -1.96 -17.24
C VAL A 135 16.58 -3.11 -16.77
N ARG A 136 16.13 -3.92 -15.80
CA ARG A 136 16.90 -5.05 -15.29
C ARG A 136 16.92 -6.25 -16.23
N LEU A 137 15.86 -6.50 -17.00
CA LEU A 137 15.83 -7.58 -17.97
C LEU A 137 16.77 -7.28 -19.15
N ASP A 138 16.84 -6.02 -19.57
CA ASP A 138 17.75 -5.57 -20.62
C ASP A 138 19.23 -5.69 -20.20
N ALA A 139 19.55 -5.39 -18.94
CA ALA A 139 20.91 -5.52 -18.40
C ALA A 139 21.38 -6.98 -18.18
N THR A 140 20.47 -7.94 -18.11
CA THR A 140 20.81 -9.38 -18.02
C THR A 140 20.90 -10.09 -19.38
N ASN A 141 20.60 -9.38 -20.48
CA ASN A 141 20.71 -9.88 -21.86
C ASN A 141 22.02 -9.45 -22.57
N THR A 142 23.01 -8.95 -21.82
CA THR A 142 24.39 -8.66 -22.27
C THR A 142 25.39 -9.45 -21.46
#